data_AF-A0A699Q6E9-F1
#
_entry.id   AF-A0A699Q6E9-F1
#
_cell.length_a   1.000
_cell.length_b   1.000
_cell.length_c   1.000
_cell.angle_alpha   90.00
_cell.angle_beta   90.00
_cell.angle_gamma   90.00
#
_symmetry.space_group_name_H-M   'P 1'
#
loop_
_entity.id
_entity.type
_entity.pdbx_description
1 polymer ?
#
loop_
_entity_poly.entity_id
_entity_poly.type
_entity_poly.pdbx_seq_one_letter_code
_entity_poly.pdbx_strand_id
1 'polypeptide(L)'
;MLKVSPCKGVIRFGKRGKLNPCYIRPFKILAKVGTLAYRLKLPEKLSRVYSTFHVSNLKKCFVDEPLTIPLDEIQIDDKLNFIKEPVEITNQKVKRLKQICIPIVKVCWNSR
;
A
#
# COMPACT_ATOMS: atom_id res chain seq x y z
N MET A 1 2.85 13.42 4.26
CA MET A 1 2.14 12.56 3.28
C MET A 1 1.49 11.36 3.98
N LEU A 2 0.47 10.74 3.37
CA LEU A 2 -0.26 9.59 3.95
C LEU A 2 -0.22 8.38 3.02
N LYS A 3 -0.02 7.19 3.59
CA LYS A 3 -0.15 5.87 2.96
C LYS A 3 -1.60 5.44 3.07
N VAL A 4 -2.19 4.91 2.00
CA VAL A 4 -3.59 4.45 1.98
C VAL A 4 -3.62 2.93 2.06
N SER A 5 -4.44 2.35 2.94
CA SER A 5 -4.66 0.90 3.00
C SER A 5 -5.69 0.45 1.96
N PRO A 6 -5.56 -0.78 1.43
CA PRO A 6 -6.63 -1.43 0.69
C PRO A 6 -7.90 -1.51 1.53
N CYS A 7 -8.96 -0.84 1.08
CA CYS A 7 -10.24 -0.81 1.77
C CYS A 7 -11.14 -1.98 1.32
N LYS A 8 -11.90 -2.55 2.25
CA LYS A 8 -12.88 -3.61 1.97
C LYS A 8 -14.15 -2.98 1.39
N GLY A 9 -14.55 -3.36 0.17
CA GLY A 9 -15.85 -2.99 -0.44
C GLY A 9 -15.82 -1.87 -1.48
N VAL A 10 -14.79 -1.00 -1.47
CA VAL A 10 -14.39 -0.23 -2.66
C VAL A 10 -13.77 -1.21 -3.65
N ILE A 11 -13.80 -0.92 -4.97
CA ILE A 11 -13.06 -1.71 -5.99
C ILE A 11 -11.69 -2.02 -5.39
N ARG A 12 -11.52 -3.29 -5.02
CA ARG A 12 -10.44 -3.66 -4.12
C ARG A 12 -9.15 -3.34 -4.86
N PHE A 13 -8.27 -2.57 -4.23
CA PHE A 13 -6.85 -2.58 -4.57
C PHE A 13 -6.35 -4.00 -4.30
N GLY A 14 -6.50 -4.90 -5.27
CA GLY A 14 -6.32 -6.32 -5.04
C GLY A 14 -4.88 -6.75 -5.25
N LYS A 15 -4.34 -7.48 -4.26
CA LYS A 15 -3.84 -8.84 -4.45
C LYS A 15 -4.07 -9.59 -3.13
N ARG A 16 -4.47 -10.86 -3.20
CA ARG A 16 -4.69 -11.75 -2.04
C ARG A 16 -3.41 -12.53 -1.80
N GLY A 17 -2.86 -12.50 -0.60
CA GLY A 17 -1.58 -13.16 -0.31
C GLY A 17 -1.00 -12.77 1.04
N LYS A 18 -0.32 -13.73 1.69
CA LYS A 18 0.24 -13.59 3.04
C LYS A 18 1.36 -12.53 3.14
N LEU A 19 1.99 -12.19 2.02
CA LEU A 19 3.16 -11.32 1.95
C LEU A 19 2.89 -9.96 1.27
N ASN A 20 1.65 -9.61 0.99
CA ASN A 20 1.35 -8.42 0.20
C ASN A 20 1.56 -7.12 0.99
N PRO A 21 2.06 -6.04 0.36
CA PRO A 21 2.13 -4.73 1.00
C PRO A 21 0.74 -4.22 1.42
N CYS A 22 0.56 -3.95 2.71
CA CYS A 22 -0.74 -3.49 3.25
C CYS A 22 -1.05 -2.01 2.99
N TYR A 23 -0.14 -1.24 2.40
CA TYR A 23 -0.35 0.19 2.12
C TYR A 23 0.22 0.58 0.76
N ILE A 24 -0.52 1.43 0.08
CA ILE A 24 -0.19 2.04 -1.20
C ILE A 24 0.66 3.29 -0.93
N ARG A 25 1.54 3.63 -1.89
CA ARG A 25 2.48 4.77 -1.92
C ARG A 25 1.98 6.02 -1.17
N PRO A 26 2.86 6.86 -0.61
CA PRO A 26 2.45 8.13 -0.02
C PRO A 26 1.68 9.03 -1.01
N PHE A 27 0.55 9.56 -0.56
CA PHE A 27 -0.24 10.57 -1.25
C PHE A 27 -0.19 11.91 -0.52
N LYS A 28 -0.34 12.99 -1.29
CA LYS A 28 -0.47 14.35 -0.75
C LYS A 28 -1.92 14.58 -0.29
N ILE A 29 -2.08 15.28 0.83
CA ILE A 29 -3.40 15.69 1.33
C ILE A 29 -3.79 16.97 0.58
N LEU A 30 -4.97 16.99 -0.01
CA LEU A 30 -5.56 18.18 -0.63
C LEU A 30 -6.35 19.00 0.39
N ALA A 31 -7.18 18.32 1.18
CA ALA A 31 -8.03 18.97 2.18
C ALA A 31 -8.35 18.00 3.32
N LYS A 32 -8.72 18.55 4.47
CA LYS A 32 -9.36 17.79 5.56
C LYS A 32 -10.87 17.91 5.39
N VAL A 33 -11.57 16.77 5.30
CA VAL A 33 -13.02 16.70 5.14
C VAL A 33 -13.62 16.30 6.48
N GLY A 34 -14.08 17.29 7.24
CA GLY A 34 -14.58 17.07 8.61
C GLY A 34 -13.50 16.62 9.59
N THR A 35 -13.89 15.95 10.67
CA THR A 35 -12.96 15.56 11.75
C THR A 35 -12.16 14.31 11.41
N LEU A 36 -12.76 13.37 10.67
CA LEU A 36 -12.28 11.99 10.52
C LEU A 36 -11.93 11.57 9.09
N ALA A 37 -11.98 12.48 8.11
CA ALA A 37 -11.64 12.16 6.74
C ALA A 37 -10.68 13.18 6.11
N TYR A 38 -9.89 12.69 5.16
CA TYR A 38 -8.96 13.49 4.36
C TYR A 38 -9.22 13.23 2.88
N ARG A 39 -9.18 14.31 2.09
CA ARG A 39 -9.15 14.25 0.63
C ARG A 39 -7.72 14.20 0.16
N LEU A 40 -7.36 13.19 -0.61
CA LEU A 40 -6.02 12.95 -1.12
C LEU A 40 -5.93 13.27 -2.62
N LYS A 41 -4.74 13.68 -3.06
CA LYS A 41 -4.42 13.81 -4.48
C LYS A 41 -4.11 12.43 -5.04
N LEU A 42 -5.10 11.81 -5.67
CA LEU A 42 -4.95 10.52 -6.36
C LEU A 42 -4.47 10.74 -7.81
N PRO A 43 -3.64 9.83 -8.36
CA PRO A 43 -3.32 9.82 -9.79
C PRO A 43 -4.53 9.44 -10.63
N GLU A 44 -4.52 9.83 -11.89
CA GLU A 44 -5.63 9.62 -12.84
C GLU A 44 -5.95 8.13 -13.07
N LYS A 45 -4.93 7.26 -12.96
CA LYS A 45 -5.09 5.79 -12.97
C LYS A 45 -6.01 5.27 -11.86
N LEU A 46 -6.21 6.05 -10.79
CA LEU A 46 -7.09 5.75 -9.67
C LEU A 46 -8.36 6.61 -9.65
N SER A 47 -8.72 7.23 -10.77
CA SER A 47 -9.95 8.03 -10.93
C SER A 47 -11.22 7.30 -10.52
N ARG A 48 -11.26 5.97 -10.67
CA ARG A 48 -12.38 5.11 -10.26
C ARG A 48 -12.52 4.96 -8.73
N VAL A 49 -11.54 5.41 -7.96
CA VAL A 49 -11.55 5.38 -6.49
C VAL A 49 -11.85 6.78 -5.95
N TYR A 50 -12.73 6.83 -4.95
CA TYR A 50 -13.02 8.09 -4.26
C TYR A 50 -11.77 8.67 -3.59
N SER A 51 -11.52 9.96 -3.81
CA SER A 51 -10.37 10.67 -3.24
C SER A 51 -10.46 10.94 -1.73
N THR A 52 -11.62 10.69 -1.11
CA THR A 52 -11.86 10.92 0.32
C THR A 52 -11.70 9.62 1.10
N PHE A 53 -10.81 9.63 2.09
CA PHE A 53 -10.49 8.47 2.92
C PHE A 53 -10.68 8.79 4.40
N HIS A 54 -11.25 7.85 5.14
CA HIS A 54 -11.32 7.89 6.59
C HIS A 54 -9.92 7.71 7.21
N VAL A 55 -9.64 8.36 8.35
CA VAL A 55 -8.34 8.32 9.05
C VAL A 55 -7.85 6.90 9.33
N SER A 56 -8.76 5.96 9.63
CA SER A 56 -8.40 4.54 9.87
C SER A 56 -7.73 3.87 8.67
N ASN A 57 -7.99 4.37 7.46
CA ASN A 57 -7.44 3.82 6.23
C ASN A 57 -6.11 4.48 5.86
N LEU A 58 -5.63 5.40 6.70
CA LEU A 58 -4.45 6.21 6.44
C LEU A 58 -3.35 5.91 7.46
N LYS A 59 -2.10 5.86 6.98
CA LYS A 59 -0.92 5.73 7.83
C LYS A 59 0.06 6.85 7.54
N LYS A 60 0.64 7.45 8.59
CA LYS A 60 1.66 8.49 8.45
C LYS A 60 2.86 7.93 7.68
N CYS A 61 3.29 8.65 6.63
CA CYS A 61 4.53 8.36 5.92
C CYS A 61 5.64 9.27 6.42
N PHE A 62 6.79 8.68 6.73
CA PHE A 62 8.01 9.35 7.15
C PHE A 62 9.06 9.38 6.03
N VAL A 63 8.64 9.36 4.77
CA VAL A 63 9.57 9.43 3.63
C VAL A 63 9.76 10.90 3.29
N ASP A 64 11.02 11.33 3.22
CA ASP A 64 11.39 12.71 2.89
C ASP A 64 11.03 13.08 1.44
N GLU A 65 10.77 14.37 1.24
CA GLU A 65 10.06 14.96 0.10
C GLU A 65 10.69 14.78 -1.31
N PRO A 66 12.00 14.54 -1.53
CA PRO A 66 12.54 14.41 -2.89
C PRO A 66 12.39 13.00 -3.48
N LEU A 67 12.00 11.97 -2.69
CA LEU A 67 11.68 10.63 -3.19
C LEU A 67 10.28 10.54 -3.82
N THR A 68 9.81 11.64 -4.40
CA THR A 68 8.60 11.67 -5.22
C THR A 68 8.92 11.04 -6.58
N ILE A 69 9.14 9.72 -6.57
CA ILE A 69 9.20 8.95 -7.81
C ILE A 69 7.88 9.20 -8.56
N PRO A 70 7.92 9.50 -9.86
CA PRO A 70 6.75 9.89 -10.64
C PRO A 70 5.58 8.93 -10.42
N LEU A 71 4.38 9.49 -10.26
CA LEU A 71 3.15 8.70 -10.11
C LEU A 71 2.81 7.90 -11.37
N ASP A 72 3.46 8.20 -12.49
CA ASP A 72 3.25 7.59 -13.80
C ASP A 72 3.82 6.17 -13.92
N GLU A 73 4.77 5.78 -13.07
CA GLU A 73 5.40 4.45 -13.08
C GLU A 73 4.55 3.36 -12.41
N ILE A 74 3.41 3.71 -11.80
CA ILE A 74 2.58 2.72 -11.13
C ILE A 74 1.90 1.83 -12.19
N GLN A 75 2.34 0.57 -12.28
CA GLN A 75 1.64 -0.47 -13.02
C GLN A 75 0.40 -0.92 -12.22
N ILE A 76 -0.75 -0.40 -12.64
CA ILE A 76 -2.05 -0.76 -12.13
C ILE A 76 -2.76 -1.50 -13.24
N ASP A 77 -3.19 -2.73 -12.97
CA ASP A 77 -4.03 -3.53 -13.87
C ASP A 77 -5.43 -2.89 -14.00
N ASP A 78 -6.19 -3.20 -15.04
CA ASP A 78 -7.55 -2.67 -15.31
C ASP A 78 -8.54 -2.93 -14.16
N LYS A 79 -8.20 -3.90 -13.30
CA LYS A 79 -8.89 -4.26 -12.06
C LYS A 79 -8.48 -3.42 -10.84
N LEU A 80 -7.66 -2.39 -11.01
CA LEU A 80 -7.05 -1.55 -9.96
C LEU A 80 -6.12 -2.31 -9.01
N ASN A 81 -5.52 -3.41 -9.49
CA ASN A 81 -4.58 -4.21 -8.70
C ASN A 81 -3.17 -3.59 -8.75
N PHE A 82 -2.54 -3.45 -7.59
CA PHE A 82 -1.15 -2.99 -7.52
C PHE A 82 -0.21 -4.17 -7.79
N ILE A 83 0.60 -4.09 -8.84
CA ILE A 83 1.62 -5.09 -9.14
C ILE A 83 2.94 -4.60 -8.53
N LYS A 84 3.37 -5.26 -7.45
CA LYS A 84 4.69 -5.07 -6.85
C LYS A 84 5.44 -6.38 -6.99
N GLU A 85 6.59 -6.35 -7.63
CA GLU A 85 7.40 -7.54 -7.83
C GLU A 85 8.27 -7.78 -6.58
N PRO A 86 8.22 -8.98 -5.99
CA PRO A 86 9.18 -9.37 -4.96
C PRO A 86 10.54 -9.49 -5.64
N VAL A 87 11.53 -8.74 -5.14
CA VAL A 87 12.89 -8.78 -5.70
C VAL A 87 13.58 -10.04 -5.22
N GLU A 88 13.60 -10.23 -3.90
CA GLU A 88 14.35 -11.32 -3.29
C GLU A 88 13.85 -11.62 -1.89
N ILE A 89 14.00 -12.88 -1.46
CA ILE A 89 13.79 -13.29 -0.07
C ILE A 89 15.10 -13.08 0.69
N THR A 90 15.21 -11.95 1.39
CA THR A 90 16.43 -11.55 2.09
C THR A 90 16.78 -12.43 3.29
N ASN A 91 15.77 -13.02 3.95
CA ASN A 91 15.98 -13.84 5.13
C ASN A 91 14.88 -14.86 5.32
N GLN A 92 15.23 -16.03 5.87
CA GLN A 92 14.29 -17.06 6.28
C GLN A 92 14.58 -17.47 7.73
N LYS A 93 13.54 -17.60 8.55
CA LYS A 93 13.62 -18.08 9.94
C LYS A 93 12.50 -19.07 10.19
N VAL A 94 12.78 -20.14 10.91
CA VAL A 94 11.75 -21.09 11.34
C VAL A 94 11.40 -20.81 12.79
N LYS A 95 10.15 -20.45 13.06
CA LYS A 95 9.64 -20.31 14.42
C LYS A 95 9.14 -21.67 14.90
N ARG A 96 9.83 -22.26 15.88
CA ARG A 96 9.38 -23.48 16.57
C ARG A 96 8.42 -23.11 17.70
N LEU A 97 7.22 -23.67 17.65
CA LEU A 97 6.26 -23.75 18.74
C LEU A 97 6.30 -25.17 19.33
N LYS A 98 5.55 -25.42 20.41
CA LYS A 98 5.58 -26.72 21.14
C LYS A 98 5.40 -27.96 20.25
N GLN A 99 4.63 -27.86 19.15
CA GLN A 99 4.36 -28.98 18.24
C GLN A 99 4.53 -28.63 16.74
N ILE A 100 4.72 -27.35 16.39
CA ILE A 100 4.67 -26.89 15.00
C ILE A 100 5.89 -26.04 14.68
N CYS A 101 6.48 -26.29 13.51
CA CYS A 101 7.52 -25.44 12.92
C CYS A 101 6.89 -24.56 11.84
N ILE A 102 6.97 -23.23 11.98
CA ILE A 102 6.42 -22.29 10.99
C ILE A 102 7.58 -21.56 10.30
N PRO A 103 7.79 -21.75 8.99
CA PRO A 103 8.76 -20.96 8.24
C PRO A 103 8.22 -19.53 8.05
N ILE A 104 9.05 -18.55 8.39
CA ILE A 104 8.82 -17.11 8.26
C ILE A 104 9.89 -16.57 7.31
N VAL A 105 9.46 -15.88 6.26
CA VAL A 105 10.34 -15.29 5.25
C VAL A 105 10.24 -13.77 5.27
N LYS A 106 11.37 -13.09 5.15
CA LYS A 106 11.47 -11.64 4.95
C LYS A 106 11.74 -11.40 3.48
N VAL A 107 10.83 -10.68 2.83
CA VAL A 107 10.89 -10.39 1.40
C VAL A 107 11.23 -8.92 1.19
N CYS A 108 12.22 -8.66 0.34
CA CYS A 108 12.49 -7.34 -0.21
C CYS A 108 11.56 -7.10 -1.40
N TRP A 109 10.77 -6.03 -1.32
CA TRP A 109 9.87 -5.60 -2.37
C TRP A 109 10.55 -4.49 -3.18
N ASN A 110 10.41 -4.52 -4.50
CA ASN A 110 10.94 -3.45 -5.34
C ASN A 110 10.17 -2.16 -5.02
N SER A 111 10.89 -1.10 -4.65
CA SER A 111 10.30 0.20 -4.37
C SER A 111 10.50 1.21 -5.49
N ARG A 112 10.98 0.77 -6.66
CA ARG A 112 10.96 1.55 -7.89
C ARG A 112 9.51 2.01 -8.13
#